data_AF-A0A5N7A9E4-F1
#
_entry.id   AF-A0A5N7A9E4-F1
#
_cell.length_a   1.000
_cell.length_b   1.000
_cell.length_c   1.000
_cell.angle_alpha   90.00
_cell.angle_beta   90.00
_cell.angle_gamma   90.00
#
_symmetry.space_group_name_H-M   'P 1'
#
loop_
_entity.id
_entity.type
_entity.pdbx_description
1 polymer ?
#
loop_
_entity_poly.entity_id
_entity_poly.type
_entity_poly.pdbx_seq_one_letter_code
_entity_poly.pdbx_strand_id
1 'polypeptide(L)' 'MAQERRVCAHCGKHSGLDDLVHNALAVGIHSHDFMLDVLQHGPKNPSPSHNLFCSNCGEQHDGTCIWIPSLPW' A
#
# COMPACT_ATOMS: atom_id res chain seq x y z
N MET A 1 3.13 -4.95 6.00
CA MET A 1 3.99 -4.67 4.81
C MET A 1 5.43 -4.81 5.27
N ALA A 2 6.21 -5.73 4.70
CA ALA A 2 7.61 -5.93 5.11
C ALA A 2 8.61 -5.14 4.25
N GLN A 3 8.14 -4.11 3.53
CA GLN A 3 8.95 -3.34 2.60
C GLN A 3 9.23 -1.94 3.15
N GLU A 4 10.49 -1.51 3.09
CA GLU A 4 10.91 -0.16 3.44
C GLU A 4 10.26 0.90 2.53
N ARG A 5 10.11 2.11 3.06
CA ARG A 5 9.54 3.24 2.28
C ARG A 5 10.42 3.54 1.07
N ARG A 6 9.81 3.71 -0.10
CA ARG A 6 10.49 4.08 -1.35
C ARG A 6 10.32 5.56 -1.66
N VAL A 7 11.39 6.21 -2.07
CA VAL A 7 11.34 7.62 -2.48
C VAL A 7 10.73 7.70 -3.88
N CYS A 8 9.67 8.49 -4.05
CA CYS A 8 9.09 8.77 -5.36
C CYS A 8 10.09 9.53 -6.22
N ALA A 9 10.42 8.98 -7.40
CA ALA A 9 11.38 9.57 -8.32
C ALA A 9 10.94 10.94 -8.87
N HIS A 10 9.63 11.22 -8.88
CA HIS A 10 9.08 12.46 -9.42
C HIS A 10 8.98 13.59 -8.39
N CYS A 11 8.46 13.32 -7.19
CA CYS A 11 8.19 14.37 -6.19
C CYS A 11 9.01 14.26 -4.88
N GLY A 12 9.81 13.20 -4.71
CA GLY A 12 10.64 13.00 -3.52
C GLY A 12 9.87 12.53 -2.27
N LYS A 13 8.55 12.31 -2.35
CA LYS A 13 7.77 11.75 -1.24
C LYS A 13 8.24 10.32 -0.92
N HIS A 14 8.50 10.04 0.36
CA HIS A 14 8.67 8.66 0.85
C HIS A 14 7.31 7.95 0.85
N SER A 15 7.15 7.01 -0.06
CA SER A 15 5.92 6.26 -0.27
C SER A 15 5.99 4.86 0.36
N GLY A 16 4.86 4.37 0.86
CA GLY A 16 4.80 3.08 1.56
C GLY A 16 3.39 2.59 1.84
N LEU A 17 3.16 2.08 3.06
CA LEU A 17 1.85 1.57 3.48
C LEU A 17 0.75 2.63 3.37
N ASP A 18 1.05 3.89 3.67
CA ASP A 18 0.08 4.99 3.58
C ASP A 18 -0.40 5.21 2.14
N ASP A 19 0.50 5.17 1.15
CA ASP A 19 0.13 5.24 -0.26
C ASP A 19 -0.69 4.04 -0.71
N LEU A 20 -0.34 2.83 -0.24
CA LEU A 20 -1.09 1.64 -0.59
C LEU A 20 -2.53 1.71 -0.08
N VAL A 21 -2.72 2.16 1.17
CA VAL A 21 -4.04 2.41 1.75
C VAL A 21 -4.77 3.50 0.97
N HIS A 22 -4.09 4.61 0.67
CA HIS A 22 -4.66 5.68 -0.13
C HIS A 22 -5.11 5.20 -1.51
N ASN A 23 -4.30 4.44 -2.23
CA ASN A 23 -4.64 3.92 -3.55
C ASN A 23 -5.84 2.95 -3.48
N ALA A 24 -5.84 2.04 -2.50
CA ALA A 24 -6.95 1.09 -2.32
C ALA A 24 -8.30 1.79 -2.09
N LEU A 25 -8.28 2.86 -1.28
CA LEU A 25 -9.45 3.67 -1.00
C LEU A 25 -9.83 4.57 -2.18
N ALA A 26 -8.84 5.22 -2.82
CA ALA A 26 -9.06 6.14 -3.94
C ALA A 26 -9.65 5.43 -5.17
N VAL A 27 -9.24 4.19 -5.43
CA VAL A 27 -9.78 3.37 -6.53
C VAL A 27 -11.10 2.68 -6.11
N GLY A 28 -11.45 2.69 -4.83
CA GLY A 28 -12.70 2.11 -4.31
C GLY A 28 -12.72 0.57 -4.27
N ILE A 29 -11.55 -0.08 -4.35
CA ILE A 29 -11.42 -1.55 -4.27
C ILE A 29 -11.73 -2.03 -2.85
N HIS A 30 -11.39 -1.22 -1.84
CA HIS A 30 -11.60 -1.53 -0.43
C HIS A 30 -12.36 -0.41 0.26
N SER A 31 -13.17 -0.76 1.26
CA SER A 31 -13.81 0.21 2.15
C SER A 31 -12.85 0.67 3.25
N HIS A 32 -13.13 1.84 3.84
CA HIS A 32 -12.39 2.34 5.01
C HIS A 32 -12.41 1.34 6.17
N ASP A 33 -13.57 0.74 6.44
CA ASP A 33 -13.76 -0.26 7.50
C ASP A 33 -12.87 -1.50 7.26
N PHE A 34 -12.85 -2.01 6.03
CA PHE A 34 -12.00 -3.14 5.67
C PHE A 34 -10.52 -2.82 5.85
N MET A 35 -10.07 -1.64 5.40
CA MET A 35 -8.67 -1.23 5.55
C MET A 35 -8.27 -1.07 7.02
N LEU A 36 -9.15 -0.53 7.87
CA LEU A 36 -8.90 -0.42 9.31
C LEU A 36 -8.75 -1.79 9.96
N ASP A 37 -9.66 -2.72 9.66
CA ASP A 37 -9.62 -4.08 10.18
C ASP A 37 -8.34 -4.82 9.73
N VAL A 38 -7.91 -4.64 8.48
CA VAL A 38 -6.65 -5.21 7.97
C VAL A 38 -5.42 -4.59 8.63
N LEU A 39 -5.43 -3.28 8.93
CA LEU A 39 -4.32 -2.61 9.61
C LEU A 39 -4.19 -3.04 11.07
N GLN A 40 -5.31 -3.28 11.76
CA GLN A 40 -5.33 -3.68 13.18
C GLN A 40 -5.08 -5.17 13.38
N HIS A 41 -5.70 -6.00 12.55
CA HIS A 41 -5.76 -7.45 12.75
C HIS A 41 -4.97 -8.23 11.71
N GLY A 42 -4.31 -7.54 10.79
CA GLY A 42 -3.57 -8.16 9.69
C GLY A 42 -4.46 -8.57 8.51
N PRO A 43 -3.83 -9.08 7.44
CA PRO A 43 -4.53 -9.43 6.21
C PRO A 43 -5.43 -10.64 6.42
N LYS A 44 -6.64 -10.59 5.87
CA LYS A 44 -7.63 -11.67 6.01
C LYS A 44 -7.45 -12.82 5.04
N ASN A 45 -6.78 -12.56 3.92
CA ASN A 45 -6.54 -13.50 2.83
C ASN A 45 -5.18 -13.19 2.17
N PRO A 46 -4.64 -14.11 1.36
CA PRO A 46 -3.53 -13.80 0.47
C PRO A 46 -3.85 -12.55 -0.36
N SER A 47 -2.94 -11.58 -0.34
CA SER A 47 -3.09 -10.32 -1.06
C SER A 47 -2.29 -10.42 -2.37
N PRO A 48 -2.91 -10.16 -3.54
CA PRO A 48 -2.16 -10.14 -4.80
C PRO A 48 -1.10 -9.02 -4.80
N SER A 49 -0.23 -9.01 -5.81
CA SER A 49 0.68 -7.89 -6.03
C SER A 49 -0.10 -6.63 -6.44
N HIS A 50 0.23 -5.50 -5.81
CA HIS A 50 -0.39 -4.21 -6.06
C HIS A 50 0.62 -3.25 -6.69
N ASN A 51 0.18 -2.50 -7.69
CA ASN A 51 0.92 -1.32 -8.13
C ASN A 51 0.80 -0.24 -7.06
N LEU A 52 1.89 0.47 -6.79
CA LEU A 52 1.91 1.57 -5.83
C LEU A 52 2.01 2.89 -6.58
N PHE A 53 1.08 3.79 -6.32
CA PHE A 53 1.05 5.15 -6.86
C PHE A 53 1.28 6.14 -5.74
N CYS A 54 2.17 7.11 -5.98
CA CYS A 54 2.42 8.18 -5.02
C CYS A 54 1.15 9.00 -4.79
N SER A 55 0.66 9.06 -3.56
CA SER A 55 -0.53 9.81 -3.19
C SER A 55 -0.37 11.33 -3.32
N ASN A 56 0.85 11.82 -3.52
CA ASN A 56 1.13 13.24 -3.72
C ASN A 56 1.09 13.65 -5.20
N CYS A 57 1.77 12.92 -6.08
CA CYS A 57 1.90 13.30 -7.50
C CYS A 57 1.29 12.30 -8.49
N GLY A 58 0.74 11.17 -8.02
CA GLY A 58 0.14 10.12 -8.85
C GLY A 58 1.12 9.23 -9.59
N GLU A 59 2.43 9.49 -9.51
CA GLU A 59 3.46 8.71 -10.20
C GLU A 59 3.46 7.26 -9.73
N GLN A 60 3.50 6.31 -10.66
CA GLN A 60 3.63 4.91 -10.34
C GLN A 60 5.07 4.58 -9.94
N HIS A 61 5.25 3.93 -8.80
CA HIS A 61 6.54 3.40 -8.38
C HIS A 61 6.92 2.17 -9.20
N ASP A 62 8.22 1.98 -9.43
CA ASP A 62 8.72 0.77 -10.08
C ASP A 62 8.53 -0.46 -9.17
N GLY A 63 8.05 -1.55 -9.77
CA GLY A 63 7.73 -2.81 -9.10
C GLY A 63 6.41 -2.81 -8.33
N THR A 64 6.05 -3.99 -7.82
CA THR A 64 4.79 -4.19 -7.09
C THR A 64 5.01 -4.31 -5.59
N CYS A 65 4.04 -3.86 -4.80
CA CYS A 65 3.96 -4.12 -3.37
C CYS A 65 3.15 -5.40 -3.11
N ILE A 66 3.61 -6.21 -2.17
CA ILE A 66 2.90 -7.39 -1.71
C ILE A 66 2.64 -7.28 -0.21
N TRP A 67 1.43 -7.61 0.21
CA TRP A 67 1.16 -7.84 1.62
C TRP A 67 1.46 -9.29 1.93
N ILE A 68 2.54 -9.54 2.68
CA ILE A 68 2.90 -10.89 3.14
C ILE A 68 2.30 -11.11 4.54
N PRO A 69 1.30 -12.01 4.71
CA PRO A 69 0.65 -12.26 6.00
C PRO A 69 1.57 -12.83 7.07
N SER A 70 2.64 -13.51 6.66
CA SER A 70 3.52 -14.29 7.52
C SER A 70 4.74 -13.53 8.05
N LEU A 71 4.94 -12.26 7.66
CA LEU A 71 6.06 -11.46 8.15
C LEU A 71 5.60 -10.55 9.31
N PRO A 72 6.26 -10.61 10.48
CA PRO A 72 6.05 -9.64 11.54
C PRO A 72 6.46 -8.23 11.08
N TRP A 73 5.83 -7.22 11.68
CA TRP A 73 5.94 -5.81 11.33
C TRP A 73 7.27 -5.19 11.73
#